data_AF-W1XVQ8-F1
#
_entry.id   AF-W1XVQ8-F1
#
_cell.length_a   1.000
_cell.length_b   1.000
_cell.length_c   1.000
_cell.angle_alpha   90.00
_cell.angle_beta   90.00
_cell.angle_gamma   90.00
#
_symmetry.space_group_name_H-M   'P 1'
#
loop_
_entity.id
_entity.type
_entity.pdbx_description
1 polymer ?
#
loop_
_entity_poly.entity_id
_entity_poly.type
_entity_poly.pdbx_seq_one_letter_code
_entity_poly.pdbx_strand_id
1 'polypeptide(L)' 'MMAAPFRPTEMQEKFIGRRKFSDIELEDDEKDPAAHNVVAQDNRDDEEHKIVRMNVPFAQPGHGVRGTFFIGYARYW' A
#
# COMPACT_ATOMS: atom_id res chain seq x y z
N MET A 1 -10.77 -14.09 17.24
CA MET A 1 -10.15 -13.19 16.24
C MET A 1 -11.20 -12.94 15.16
N MET A 2 -11.84 -11.77 15.13
CA MET A 2 -12.79 -11.47 14.05
C MET A 2 -12.02 -11.20 12.77
N ALA A 3 -12.29 -11.97 11.71
CA ALA A 3 -11.77 -11.67 10.39
C ALA A 3 -12.32 -10.30 9.96
N ALA A 4 -11.46 -9.41 9.49
CA ALA A 4 -11.92 -8.17 8.87
C ALA A 4 -12.88 -8.51 7.72
N PRO A 5 -14.01 -7.81 7.58
CA PRO A 5 -14.97 -8.10 6.53
C PRO A 5 -14.33 -7.95 5.16
N PHE A 6 -14.70 -8.86 4.25
CA PHE A 6 -14.29 -8.78 2.84
C PHE A 6 -14.81 -7.47 2.23
N ARG A 7 -13.94 -6.74 1.54
CA ARG A 7 -14.30 -5.55 0.76
C ARG A 7 -14.33 -5.90 -0.73
N PRO A 8 -15.25 -5.36 -1.54
CA PRO A 8 -15.22 -5.51 -3.00
C PRO A 8 -13.87 -5.09 -3.60
N THR A 9 -13.48 -5.68 -4.73
CA THR A 9 -12.19 -5.41 -5.37
C THR A 9 -12.03 -3.92 -5.68
N GLU A 10 -13.05 -3.31 -6.25
CA GLU A 10 -13.10 -1.90 -6.64
C GLU A 10 -12.85 -1.00 -5.42
N MET A 11 -13.39 -1.36 -4.25
CA MET A 11 -13.14 -0.63 -3.02
C MET A 11 -11.70 -0.80 -2.54
N GLN A 12 -11.12 -1.99 -2.64
CA GLN A 12 -9.70 -2.20 -2.30
C GLN A 12 -8.78 -1.38 -3.22
N GLU A 13 -9.05 -1.39 -4.53
CA GLU A 13 -8.29 -0.64 -5.54
C GLU A 13 -8.29 0.86 -5.22
N LYS A 14 -9.43 1.44 -4.83
CA LYS A 14 -9.50 2.86 -4.43
C LYS A 14 -8.59 3.21 -3.25
N PHE A 15 -8.47 2.33 -2.26
CA PHE A 15 -7.62 2.54 -1.09
C PHE A 15 -6.14 2.18 -1.32
N ILE A 16 -5.83 1.40 -2.35
CA ILE A 16 -4.43 1.09 -2.72
C ILE A 16 -3.91 2.07 -3.78
N GLY A 17 -4.79 2.56 -4.66
CA GLY A 17 -4.50 3.46 -5.77
C GLY A 17 -4.08 2.77 -7.07
N ARG A 18 -4.20 1.44 -7.16
CA ARG A 18 -3.82 0.63 -8.34
C ARG A 18 -4.83 -0.48 -8.58
N ARG A 19 -5.03 -0.85 -9.85
CA ARG A 19 -5.84 -2.00 -10.28
C ARG A 19 -5.23 -3.29 -9.71
N LYS A 20 -6.06 -4.15 -9.12
CA LYS A 20 -5.61 -5.32 -8.36
C LYS A 20 -4.98 -6.40 -9.23
N PHE A 21 -5.48 -6.57 -10.46
CA PHE A 21 -5.00 -7.61 -11.38
C PHE A 21 -3.89 -7.10 -12.31
N SER A 22 -4.07 -5.94 -12.93
CA SER A 22 -3.14 -5.39 -13.92
C SER A 22 -2.03 -4.53 -13.31
N ASP A 23 -2.14 -4.17 -12.03
CA ASP A 23 -1.24 -3.25 -11.34
C ASP A 23 -1.11 -1.87 -12.01
N ILE A 24 -2.08 -1.47 -12.85
CA ILE A 24 -2.08 -0.13 -13.45
C ILE A 24 -2.50 0.89 -12.39
N GLU A 25 -1.80 2.02 -12.32
CA GLU A 25 -2.18 3.13 -11.45
C GLU A 25 -3.53 3.71 -11.84
N LEU A 26 -4.36 4.04 -10.84
CA LEU A 26 -5.63 4.70 -11.07
C LEU A 26 -5.43 6.17 -11.45
N GLU A 27 -6.41 6.76 -12.13
CA GLU A 27 -6.47 8.21 -12.28
C GLU A 27 -6.72 8.88 -10.92
N ASP A 28 -6.31 10.14 -10.75
CA ASP A 28 -6.35 10.82 -9.46
C ASP A 28 -7.77 11.02 -8.90
N ASP A 29 -8.77 11.19 -9.77
CA ASP A 29 -10.18 11.31 -9.39
C ASP A 29 -10.83 9.95 -9.03
N GLU A 30 -10.19 8.84 -9.39
CA GLU A 30 -10.62 7.49 -9.01
C GLU A 30 -10.08 7.05 -7.63
N LYS A 31 -9.00 7.68 -7.14
CA LYS A 31 -8.35 7.33 -5.86
C LYS A 31 -9.15 7.86 -4.66
N ASP A 32 -9.13 7.12 -3.56
CA ASP A 32 -9.53 7.68 -2.27
C ASP A 32 -8.45 8.70 -1.82
N PRO A 33 -8.79 9.84 -1.20
CA PRO A 33 -7.79 10.77 -0.67
C PRO A 33 -6.83 10.13 0.35
N ALA A 34 -7.25 9.05 1.00
CA ALA A 34 -6.43 8.25 1.91
C ALA A 34 -5.78 7.02 1.25
N ALA A 35 -5.75 6.95 -0.09
CA ALA A 35 -5.12 5.86 -0.82
C ALA A 35 -3.64 5.73 -0.45
N HIS A 36 -3.15 4.50 -0.33
CA HIS A 36 -1.79 4.22 0.12
C HIS A 36 -0.73 4.90 -0.76
N ASN A 37 -0.88 4.90 -2.08
CA ASN A 37 0.05 5.57 -2.99
C ASN A 37 0.01 7.11 -2.91
N VAL A 38 -1.06 7.70 -2.38
CA VAL A 38 -1.17 9.16 -2.15
C VAL A 38 -0.51 9.52 -0.83
N VAL A 39 -0.88 8.85 0.27
CA VAL A 39 -0.42 9.22 1.62
C VAL A 39 0.99 8.72 1.97
N ALA A 40 1.55 7.79 1.17
CA ALA A 40 2.91 7.29 1.37
C ALA A 40 3.97 8.09 0.60
N GLN A 41 3.61 9.24 0.03
CA GLN A 41 4.54 10.16 -0.61
C GLN A 41 5.06 11.21 0.37
N ASP A 42 6.32 11.57 0.21
CA ASP A 42 6.95 12.70 0.88
C ASP A 42 7.53 13.62 -0.20
N ASN A 43 6.83 14.72 -0.45
CA ASN A 43 7.20 15.72 -1.44
C ASN A 43 7.47 17.04 -0.72
N ARG A 44 8.71 17.54 -0.79
CA ARG A 44 9.10 18.85 -0.26
C ARG A 44 9.94 19.58 -1.31
N ASP A 45 9.75 20.89 -1.44
CA ASP A 45 10.52 21.73 -2.38
C ASP A 45 10.53 21.18 -3.83
N ASP A 46 9.38 20.68 -4.29
CA ASP A 46 9.19 20.04 -5.61
C ASP A 46 10.05 18.78 -5.87
N GLU A 47 10.63 18.17 -4.82
CA GLU A 47 11.37 16.91 -4.87
C GLU A 47 10.61 15.78 -4.13
N GLU A 48 10.51 14.62 -4.77
CA GLU A 48 9.98 13.40 -4.16
C GLU A 48 11.11 12.64 -3.43
N HIS A 49 11.00 12.50 -2.11
CA HIS A 49 11.94 11.72 -1.32
C HIS A 49 11.64 10.22 -1.42
N LYS A 50 12.39 9.54 -2.28
CA LYS A 50 12.23 8.09 -2.51
C LYS A 50 12.97 7.24 -1.48
N ILE A 51 12.40 6.05 -1.23
CA ILE A 51 13.02 4.98 -0.45
C ILE A 51 13.15 3.71 -1.29
N VAL A 52 14.10 2.85 -0.93
CA VAL A 52 14.19 1.48 -1.45
C VAL A 52 13.43 0.56 -0.50
N ARG A 53 12.37 -0.10 -0.98
CA ARG A 53 11.56 -1.03 -0.18
C ARG A 53 11.92 -2.47 -0.48
N MET A 54 11.93 -3.31 0.57
CA MET A 54 12.10 -4.76 0.48
C MET A 54 11.01 -5.46 1.30
N ASN A 55 9.75 -5.19 0.96
CA ASN A 55 8.61 -5.77 1.68
C ASN A 55 8.55 -7.29 1.46
N VAL A 56 8.34 -8.05 2.54
CA VAL A 56 8.27 -9.52 2.50
C VAL A 56 6.96 -10.02 3.12
N PRO A 57 6.21 -10.92 2.47
CA PRO A 57 5.04 -11.54 3.08
C PRO A 57 5.45 -12.52 4.19
N PHE A 58 4.64 -12.62 5.25
CA PHE A 58 4.82 -13.64 6.28
C PHE A 58 3.49 -14.26 6.71
N ALA A 59 3.53 -15.50 7.17
CA ALA A 59 2.37 -16.19 7.73
C ALA A 59 2.76 -17.26 8.75
N GLN A 60 1.92 -17.44 9.76
CA GLN A 60 1.85 -18.61 10.64
C GLN A 60 0.42 -19.16 10.56
N PRO A 61 0.11 -20.03 9.58
CA PRO A 61 -1.26 -20.43 9.28
C PRO A 61 -2.00 -21.05 10.48
N GLY A 62 -1.33 -21.89 11.26
CA GLY A 62 -1.90 -22.53 12.45
C GLY A 62 -2.29 -21.55 13.58
N HIS A 63 -1.75 -20.33 13.55
CA HIS A 63 -2.05 -19.27 14.53
C HIS A 63 -2.92 -18.16 13.95
N GLY A 64 -3.33 -18.25 12.68
CA GLY A 64 -4.12 -17.21 12.01
C GLY A 64 -3.37 -15.88 11.80
N VAL A 65 -2.04 -15.87 11.97
CA VAL A 65 -1.21 -14.67 11.82
C VAL A 65 -0.68 -14.59 10.39
N ARG A 66 -0.87 -13.43 9.74
CA ARG A 66 -0.36 -13.16 8.39
C ARG A 66 -0.24 -11.65 8.18
N GLY A 67 0.69 -11.24 7.33
CA GLY A 67 0.88 -9.84 6.99
C GLY A 67 2.08 -9.60 6.09
N THR A 68 2.56 -8.36 6.11
CA THR A 68 3.73 -7.91 5.35
C THR A 68 4.73 -7.30 6.33
N PHE A 69 5.98 -7.76 6.28
CA PHE A 69 7.09 -7.06 6.91
C PHE A 69 7.50 -5.90 6.02
N PHE A 70 7.35 -4.67 6.52
CA PHE A 70 7.82 -3.47 5.85
C PHE A 70 9.29 -3.25 6.15
N ILE A 71 10.09 -3.06 5.10
CA ILE A 71 11.51 -2.71 5.19
C ILE A 71 11.75 -1.59 4.18
N GLY A 72 12.25 -0.45 4.66
CA GLY A 72 12.55 0.72 3.84
C GLY A 72 13.94 1.25 4.16
N TYR A 73 14.76 1.48 3.13
CA TYR A 73 16.06 2.13 3.23
C TYR A 73 15.97 3.51 2.58
N ALA A 74 16.48 4.51 3.29
CA ALA A 74 16.60 5.87 2.80
C ALA A 74 18.04 6.34 2.98
N ARG A 75 18.51 7.19 2.08
CA ARG A 75 19.83 7.84 2.23
C ARG A 75 19.78 8.97 3.27
N TYR A 76 18.61 9.61 3.37
CA TYR A 76 18.33 10.79 4.19
C TYR A 76 16.93 10.66 4.82
N TRP A 77 16.62 11.46 5.85
CA TRP A 77 15.34 11.49 6.56
C TRP A 77 14.64 12.85 6.40
#